data_AF-A0A527XGT5-F1
#
_entry.id   AF-A0A527XGT5-F1
#
_cell.length_a   1.000
_cell.length_b   1.000
_cell.length_c   1.000
_cell.angle_alpha   90.00
_cell.angle_beta   90.00
_cell.angle_gamma   90.00
#
_symmetry.space_group_name_H-M   'P 1'
#
loop_
_entity.id
_entity.type
_entity.pdbx_description
1 polymer ?
#
loop_
_entity_poly.entity_id
_entity_poly.type
_entity_poly.pdbx_seq_one_letter_code
_entity_poly.pdbx_strand_id
1 'polypeptide(L)' 'IGMGLVLKGELFTGTHSSGGEFGHMIHRPGGALCRCGRRGCVEAYAGNYAIWRSAMGMSEDAAPIDIGDADMRALA' A
#
# COMPACT_ATOMS: atom_id res chain seq x y z
N ILE A 1 2.24 2.74 1.99
CA ILE A 1 3.50 2.00 1.73
C ILE A 1 4.38 2.85 0.83
N GLY A 2 5.62 3.12 1.24
CA GLY A 2 6.57 3.94 0.47
C GLY A 2 7.92 3.24 0.28
N MET A 3 8.72 3.73 -0.66
CA MET A 3 10.08 3.23 -0.92
C MET A 3 11.05 4.40 -1.10
N GLY A 4 12.20 4.31 -0.45
CA GLY A 4 13.39 5.11 -0.76
C GLY A 4 14.42 4.23 -1.48
N LEU A 5 15.05 4.75 -2.52
CA LEU A 5 16.07 4.04 -3.29
C LEU A 5 17.38 4.84 -3.24
N VAL A 6 18.48 4.19 -2.84
CA VAL A 6 19.83 4.78 -2.87
C VAL A 6 20.65 4.02 -3.90
N LEU A 7 21.19 4.73 -4.88
CA LEU A 7 22.03 4.17 -5.95
C LEU A 7 23.39 4.85 -5.92
N LYS A 8 24.46 4.04 -5.77
CA LYS A 8 25.85 4.53 -5.73
C LYS A 8 26.08 5.63 -4.67
N GLY A 9 25.45 5.48 -3.51
CA GLY A 9 25.57 6.42 -2.39
C GLY A 9 24.66 7.65 -2.47
N GLU A 10 23.93 7.84 -3.57
CA GLU A 10 23.05 8.99 -3.76
C GLU A 10 21.58 8.59 -3.70
N LEU A 11 20.73 9.46 -3.12
CA LEU A 11 19.29 9.25 -3.09
C LEU A 11 18.74 9.37 -4.52
N PHE A 12 18.11 8.29 -5.00
CA PHE A 12 17.40 8.29 -6.26
C PHE A 12 15.98 8.85 -6.07
N THR A 13 15.70 9.98 -6.71
CA THR A 13 14.39 10.68 -6.64
C THR A 13 13.54 10.51 -7.91
N GLY A 14 14.11 9.96 -8.97
CA GLY A 14 13.49 9.87 -10.29
C GLY A 14 13.47 11.21 -11.04
N THR A 15 12.89 11.23 -12.24
CA THR A 15 12.85 12.43 -13.10
C THR A 15 11.77 13.44 -12.74
N HIS A 16 10.71 13.01 -12.05
CA HIS A 16 9.54 13.83 -11.68
C HIS A 16 9.05 13.56 -10.26
N SER A 17 9.97 13.46 -9.28
CA SER A 17 9.67 13.20 -7.86
C SER A 17 8.77 11.99 -7.56
N SER A 18 8.65 11.05 -8.49
CA SER A 18 7.71 9.91 -8.47
C SER A 18 8.40 8.56 -8.68
N GLY A 19 9.73 8.51 -8.61
CA GLY A 19 10.50 7.28 -8.81
C GLY A 19 10.31 6.21 -7.72
N GLY A 20 9.70 6.57 -6.58
CA GLY A 20 9.58 5.74 -5.39
C GLY A 20 8.17 5.19 -5.09
N GLU A 21 7.22 5.27 -6.02
CA GLU A 21 5.81 4.87 -5.83
C GLU A 21 5.59 3.34 -5.80
N PHE A 22 6.48 2.60 -5.11
CA PHE A 22 6.45 1.14 -4.99
C PHE A 22 5.12 0.61 -4.44
N GLY A 23 4.52 1.34 -3.49
CA GLY A 23 3.21 1.01 -2.93
C GLY A 23 2.11 0.88 -4.00
N HIS A 24 2.24 1.57 -5.13
CA HIS A 24 1.27 1.56 -6.23
C HIS A 24 1.66 0.69 -7.42
N MET A 25 2.82 0.02 -7.38
CA MET A 25 3.17 -1.01 -8.36
C MET A 25 2.17 -2.18 -8.30
N ILE A 26 1.83 -2.73 -9.45
CA ILE A 26 0.89 -3.85 -9.55
C ILE A 26 1.59 -5.12 -9.10
N HIS A 27 1.19 -5.63 -7.93
CA HIS A 27 1.57 -6.94 -7.40
C HIS A 27 0.68 -8.05 -7.97
N ARG A 28 -0.65 -7.83 -7.98
CA ARG A 28 -1.64 -8.82 -8.45
C ARG A 28 -2.63 -8.17 -9.43
N PRO A 29 -2.51 -8.40 -10.75
CA PRO A 29 -3.42 -7.83 -11.74
C PRO A 29 -4.89 -8.14 -11.41
N GLY A 30 -5.74 -7.11 -11.40
CA GLY A 30 -7.16 -7.27 -11.08
C GLY A 30 -7.45 -7.68 -9.63
N GLY A 31 -6.49 -7.50 -8.72
CA GLY A 31 -6.64 -7.78 -7.29
C GLY A 31 -7.41 -6.72 -6.51
N ALA A 32 -7.11 -6.62 -5.22
CA ALA A 32 -7.79 -5.77 -4.25
C ALA A 32 -7.75 -4.28 -4.60
N LEU A 33 -8.80 -3.57 -4.19
CA LEU A 33 -8.92 -2.14 -4.39
C LEU A 33 -7.87 -1.40 -3.56
N CYS A 34 -7.11 -0.54 -4.24
CA CYS A 34 -6.11 0.34 -3.65
C CYS A 34 -6.68 1.74 -3.43
N ARG A 35 -6.16 2.45 -2.43
CA ARG A 35 -6.51 3.84 -2.15
C ARG A 35 -6.21 4.81 -3.30
N CYS A 36 -5.24 4.49 -4.17
CA CYS A 36 -4.98 5.28 -5.38
C CYS A 36 -6.06 5.13 -6.48
N GLY A 37 -7.10 4.31 -6.25
CA GLY A 37 -8.19 4.05 -7.19
C GLY A 37 -7.93 2.91 -8.17
N ARG A 38 -6.70 2.37 -8.22
CA ARG A 38 -6.35 1.19 -9.03
C ARG A 38 -6.59 -0.11 -8.26
N ARG A 39 -6.39 -1.25 -8.94
CA ARG A 39 -6.52 -2.59 -8.37
C ARG A 39 -5.20 -3.33 -8.41
N GLY A 40 -4.89 -4.07 -7.35
CA GLY A 40 -3.74 -4.97 -7.32
C GLY A 40 -2.42 -4.37 -6.88
N CYS A 41 -2.42 -3.15 -6.35
CA CYS A 41 -1.20 -2.50 -5.87
C CYS A 41 -0.60 -3.22 -4.65
N VAL A 42 0.72 -3.14 -4.44
CA VAL A 42 1.38 -3.69 -3.23
C VAL A 42 0.72 -3.18 -1.94
N GLU A 43 0.40 -1.89 -1.89
CA GLU A 43 -0.26 -1.29 -0.72
C GLU A 43 -1.63 -1.89 -0.42
N ALA A 44 -2.35 -2.37 -1.44
CA ALA A 44 -3.64 -3.03 -1.26
C ALA A 44 -3.52 -4.41 -0.58
N TYR A 45 -2.30 -4.86 -0.26
CA TYR A 45 -2.06 -6.11 0.47
C TYR A 45 -1.23 -5.90 1.73
N ALA A 46 -0.38 -4.86 1.77
CA ALA A 46 0.56 -4.65 2.88
C ALA A 46 0.31 -3.37 3.70
N GLY A 47 -0.57 -2.46 3.28
CA GLY A 47 -0.91 -1.26 4.06
C GLY A 47 -1.80 -1.55 5.27
N ASN A 48 -1.86 -0.64 6.24
CA ASN A 48 -2.69 -0.80 7.45
C ASN A 48 -4.14 -1.19 7.14
N TYR A 49 -4.79 -0.50 6.20
CA TYR A 49 -6.16 -0.83 5.78
C TYR A 49 -6.29 -2.22 5.16
N ALA A 50 -5.23 -2.70 4.49
CA ALA A 50 -5.22 -4.01 3.85
C ALA A 50 -5.02 -5.13 4.87
N ILE A 51 -4.11 -4.93 5.82
CA ILE A 51 -3.90 -5.84 6.97
C ILE A 51 -5.19 -5.92 7.79
N TRP A 52 -5.78 -4.77 8.13
CA TRP A 52 -7.05 -4.70 8.85
C TRP A 52 -8.17 -5.42 8.10
N ARG A 53 -8.35 -5.14 6.79
CA ARG A 53 -9.32 -5.85 5.93
C ARG A 53 -9.14 -7.36 6.02
N SER A 54 -7.89 -7.84 5.94
CA SER A 54 -7.58 -9.27 6.00
C SER A 54 -7.91 -9.85 7.37
N ALA A 55 -7.55 -9.17 8.46
CA ALA A 55 -7.82 -9.60 9.83
C ALA A 55 -9.33 -9.68 10.11
N MET A 56 -10.10 -8.76 9.55
CA MET A 56 -11.56 -8.71 9.69
C MET A 56 -12.31 -9.59 8.66
N GLY A 57 -11.59 -10.29 7.77
CA GLY A 57 -12.20 -11.14 6.73
C GLY A 57 -13.07 -10.37 5.73
N MET A 58 -12.78 -9.09 5.48
CA MET A 58 -13.56 -8.26 4.56
C MET A 58 -13.15 -8.50 3.09
N SER A 59 -14.07 -8.23 2.16
CA SER A 59 -13.85 -8.39 0.72
C SER A 59 -12.68 -7.56 0.18
N GLU A 60 -11.94 -8.09 -0.80
CA GLU A 60 -10.92 -7.35 -1.57
C GLU A 60 -11.49 -6.14 -2.33
N ASP A 61 -12.80 -6.10 -2.57
CA ASP A 61 -13.51 -4.97 -3.18
C ASP A 61 -13.97 -3.91 -2.15
N ALA A 62 -13.79 -4.17 -0.85
CA ALA A 62 -14.14 -3.20 0.17
C ALA A 62 -13.31 -1.92 0.00
N ALA A 63 -13.99 -0.78 0.06
CA ALA A 63 -13.36 0.52 -0.02
C ALA A 63 -12.27 0.66 1.06
N PRO A 64 -11.07 1.16 0.72
CA PRO A 64 -10.03 1.45 1.71
C PRO A 64 -10.56 2.44 2.76
N ILE A 65 -10.41 2.08 4.03
CA ILE A 65 -10.75 2.94 5.18
C ILE A 65 -9.48 3.46 5.85
N ASP A 66 -9.61 4.55 6.59
CA ASP A 66 -8.54 5.03 7.46
C ASP A 66 -8.52 4.23 8.75
N ILE A 67 -7.37 3.63 9.03
CA ILE A 67 -7.10 2.82 10.22
C ILE A 67 -5.95 3.50 10.94
N GLY A 68 -6.21 3.95 12.16
CA GLY A 68 -5.22 4.63 13.00
C GLY A 68 -4.35 3.67 13.79
N ASP A 69 -3.35 4.21 14.47
CA ASP A 69 -2.44 3.41 15.30
C ASP A 69 -3.16 2.68 16.45
N ALA A 70 -4.20 3.30 17.02
CA ALA A 70 -5.00 2.69 18.08
C ALA A 70 -5.73 1.44 17.58
N ASP A 71 -6.32 1.51 16.38
CA ASP A 71 -6.98 0.38 15.73
C ASP A 71 -5.97 -0.73 15.45
N MET A 72 -4.82 -0.41 14.86
CA MET A 72 -3.78 -1.40 14.56
C MET A 72 -3.24 -2.08 15.82
N ARG A 73 -3.11 -1.36 16.93
CA ARG A 73 -2.70 -1.94 18.22
C ARG A 73 -3.74 -2.89 18.79
N ALA A 74 -5.03 -2.69 18.51
CA ALA A 74 -6.08 -3.59 18.94
C ALA A 74 -6.11 -4.93 18.18
N LEU A 75 -5.43 -5.02 17.03
CA LEU A 75 -5.27 -6.26 16.26
C LEU A 75 -4.10 -7.15 16.72
N ALA A 76 -3.14 -6.61 17.47
CA ALA A 76 -1.91 -7.29 17.90
C ALA A 76 -2.08 -8.01 19.24
#